data_AF-A0A9D5W6L6-F1
#
_entry.id   AF-A0A9D5W6L6-F1
#
_cell.length_a   1.000
_cell.length_b   1.000
_cell.length_c   1.000
_cell.angle_alpha   90.00
_cell.angle_beta   90.00
_cell.angle_gamma   90.00
#
_symmetry.space_group_name_H-M   'P 1'
#
loop_
_entity.id
_entity.type
_entity.pdbx_description
1 polymer ?
#
loop_
_entity_poly.entity_id
_entity_poly.type
_entity_poly.pdbx_seq_one_letter_code
_entity_poly.pdbx_strand_id
1 'polypeptide(L)'
;MNIFVHKTGVMHAISIAMVSGYTDYAAGQIAPEDAVWLTEKFRRLYGTGWSSSRRSRAKRAGNGVAQLFIHPNYTAPVFDWWLMLTPGPHLAREAEVVYDGLNPKTRLVLLGQYESVQLPGRPRQPTDKYPSAAPSWTWRMTTATYETWQSRLEAAAGRHPKTYDDWSRNIDEMRRLLWTLRRLPGFRGIRDQADMLDRLTKEAWRKAKGESEDDGWKEIGVPVAKPWYVRFKTYPMVDLEFVRQRLLDGKPPFTDELKLTWAKRGADGQLAADRQDDQTDGGD
;
A
#
# COMPACT_ATOMS: atom_id res chain seq x y z
N MET A 1 20.40 -2.12 1.81
CA MET A 1 19.32 -1.69 0.88
C MET A 1 18.20 -1.14 1.73
N ASN A 2 17.60 -0.02 1.36
CA ASN A 2 16.49 0.55 2.15
C ASN A 2 15.15 -0.08 1.76
N ILE A 3 14.33 -0.43 2.75
CA ILE A 3 12.97 -0.91 2.60
C ILE A 3 11.97 0.04 3.26
N PHE A 4 10.74 0.10 2.74
CA PHE A 4 9.71 0.96 3.30
C PHE A 4 9.19 0.41 4.62
N VAL A 5 9.01 1.30 5.60
CA VAL A 5 8.44 0.94 6.92
C VAL A 5 6.96 0.59 6.81
N HIS A 6 6.24 1.25 5.90
CA HIS A 6 4.81 1.02 5.69
C HIS A 6 4.56 0.26 4.40
N LYS A 7 3.66 -0.73 4.44
CA LYS A 7 3.19 -1.46 3.24
C LYS A 7 2.72 -0.53 2.13
N THR A 8 2.10 0.59 2.50
CA THR A 8 1.63 1.63 1.56
C THR A 8 2.76 2.27 0.77
N GLY A 9 3.96 2.38 1.34
CA GLY A 9 5.15 2.87 0.64
C GLY A 9 5.63 1.91 -0.44
N VAL A 10 5.65 0.61 -0.13
CA VAL A 10 5.97 -0.45 -1.11
C VAL A 10 4.93 -0.45 -2.24
N MET A 11 3.64 -0.45 -1.89
CA MET A 11 2.55 -0.42 -2.86
C MET A 11 2.67 0.80 -3.78
N HIS A 12 2.99 1.98 -3.24
CA HIS A 12 3.18 3.19 -4.02
C HIS A 12 4.40 3.10 -4.95
N ALA A 13 5.52 2.60 -4.44
CA ALA A 13 6.74 2.46 -5.23
C ALA A 13 6.58 1.43 -6.36
N ILE A 14 5.89 0.31 -6.11
CA ILE A 14 5.51 -0.66 -7.14
C ILE A 14 4.58 -0.02 -8.17
N SER A 15 3.58 0.78 -7.77
CA SER A 15 2.72 1.48 -8.73
C SER A 15 3.51 2.46 -9.61
N ILE A 16 4.50 3.17 -9.06
CA ILE A 16 5.40 4.03 -9.86
C ILE A 16 6.21 3.20 -10.86
N ALA A 17 6.72 2.04 -10.45
CA ALA A 17 7.41 1.11 -11.35
C ALA A 17 6.48 0.63 -12.46
N MET A 18 5.25 0.21 -12.14
CA MET A 18 4.26 -0.22 -13.13
C MET A 18 3.92 0.88 -14.15
N VAL A 19 3.75 2.13 -13.70
CA VAL A 19 3.58 3.30 -14.59
C VAL A 19 4.80 3.49 -15.49
N SER A 20 5.99 3.15 -15.01
CA SER A 20 7.26 3.24 -15.76
C SER A 20 7.52 2.04 -16.69
N GLY A 21 6.55 1.13 -16.83
CA GLY A 21 6.59 -0.02 -17.74
C GLY A 21 7.07 -1.32 -17.11
N TYR A 22 7.18 -1.42 -15.79
CA TYR A 22 7.49 -2.69 -15.11
C TYR A 22 6.20 -3.49 -14.90
N THR A 23 5.83 -4.32 -15.86
CA THR A 23 4.55 -5.04 -15.88
C THR A 23 4.68 -6.50 -15.52
N ASP A 24 5.85 -7.09 -15.74
CA ASP A 24 6.11 -8.49 -15.42
C ASP A 24 6.79 -8.59 -14.07
N TYR A 25 6.61 -9.70 -13.36
CA TYR A 25 7.23 -9.85 -12.04
C TYR A 25 7.50 -11.30 -11.67
N ALA A 26 8.52 -11.53 -10.85
CA ALA A 26 8.67 -12.72 -10.02
C ALA A 26 8.46 -12.32 -8.55
N ALA A 27 7.95 -13.23 -7.73
CA ALA A 27 7.73 -12.97 -6.32
C ALA A 27 7.96 -14.23 -5.49
N GLY A 28 8.24 -14.03 -4.21
CA GLY A 28 8.40 -15.13 -3.28
C GLY A 28 8.57 -14.66 -1.85
N GLN A 29 8.84 -15.62 -0.98
CA GLN A 29 9.17 -15.39 0.42
C GLN A 29 10.60 -15.84 0.68
N ILE A 30 11.26 -15.19 1.63
CA ILE A 30 12.63 -15.53 2.03
C ILE A 30 12.78 -15.39 3.54
N ALA A 31 13.57 -16.29 4.13
CA ALA A 31 13.88 -16.24 5.55
C ALA A 31 14.77 -15.01 5.86
N PRO A 32 14.73 -14.46 7.10
CA PRO A 32 15.54 -13.29 7.45
C PRO A 32 17.04 -13.49 7.25
N GLU A 33 17.54 -14.69 7.48
CA GLU A 33 18.95 -15.08 7.35
C GLU A 33 19.46 -14.82 5.92
N ASP A 34 18.62 -15.13 4.93
CA ASP A 34 18.98 -15.10 3.50
C ASP A 34 18.62 -13.78 2.82
N ALA A 35 17.91 -12.87 3.50
CA ALA A 35 17.38 -11.64 2.89
C ALA A 35 18.50 -10.76 2.28
N VAL A 36 19.62 -10.60 2.98
CA VAL A 36 20.77 -9.82 2.48
C VAL A 36 21.41 -10.52 1.29
N TRP A 37 21.62 -11.84 1.39
CA TRP A 37 22.18 -12.63 0.31
C TRP A 37 21.33 -12.55 -0.97
N LEU A 38 20.00 -12.65 -0.83
CA LEU A 38 19.06 -12.51 -1.96
C LEU A 38 19.20 -11.14 -2.64
N THR A 39 19.28 -10.05 -1.85
CA THR A 39 19.47 -8.71 -2.43
C THR A 39 20.77 -8.59 -3.22
N GLU A 40 21.86 -9.18 -2.72
CA GLU A 40 23.15 -9.14 -3.40
C GLU A 40 23.16 -10.04 -4.66
N LYS A 41 22.56 -11.23 -4.57
CA LYS A 41 22.32 -12.12 -5.72
C LYS A 41 21.62 -11.36 -6.84
N PHE A 42 20.49 -10.72 -6.54
CA PHE A 42 19.70 -10.01 -7.53
C PHE A 42 20.39 -8.73 -8.02
N ARG A 43 21.14 -8.05 -7.17
CA ARG A 43 21.95 -6.89 -7.58
C ARG A 43 22.99 -7.28 -8.62
N ARG A 44 23.70 -8.39 -8.38
CA ARG A 44 24.77 -8.89 -9.24
C ARG A 44 24.24 -9.50 -10.54
N LEU A 45 23.24 -10.38 -10.46
CA LEU A 45 22.73 -11.12 -11.60
C LEU A 45 21.73 -10.32 -12.45
N TYR A 46 20.85 -9.55 -11.80
CA TYR A 46 19.69 -8.91 -12.42
C TYR A 46 19.79 -7.38 -12.48
N GLY A 47 20.90 -6.80 -12.00
CA GLY A 47 21.13 -5.36 -12.09
C GLY A 47 20.14 -4.51 -11.28
N THR A 48 19.51 -5.06 -10.24
CA THR A 48 18.49 -4.34 -9.44
C THR A 48 19.05 -3.08 -8.75
N GLY A 49 20.36 -3.04 -8.51
CA GLY A 49 21.07 -1.88 -7.98
C GLY A 49 21.56 -0.86 -9.01
N TRP A 50 21.17 -0.99 -10.29
CA TRP A 50 21.57 -0.02 -11.32
C TRP A 50 21.03 1.39 -11.04
N SER A 51 21.75 2.42 -11.47
CA SER A 51 21.28 3.80 -11.41
C SER A 51 20.14 4.05 -12.40
N SER A 52 19.34 5.11 -12.16
CA SER A 52 18.23 5.48 -13.06
C SER A 52 18.69 5.69 -14.51
N SER A 53 19.84 6.35 -14.70
CA SER A 53 20.42 6.61 -16.02
C SER A 53 20.83 5.33 -16.74
N ARG A 54 21.42 4.36 -16.02
CA ARG A 54 21.80 3.05 -16.59
C ARG A 54 20.56 2.26 -17.02
N ARG A 55 19.52 2.23 -16.17
CA ARG A 55 18.23 1.62 -16.51
C ARG A 55 17.59 2.28 -17.73
N SER A 56 17.56 3.61 -17.80
CA SER A 56 17.03 4.35 -18.96
C SER A 56 17.76 3.99 -20.25
N ARG A 57 19.11 3.92 -20.22
CA ARG A 57 19.91 3.53 -21.38
C ARG A 57 19.63 2.09 -21.82
N ALA A 58 19.55 1.14 -20.88
CA ALA A 58 19.23 -0.25 -21.17
C ALA A 58 17.85 -0.40 -21.81
N LYS A 59 16.82 0.27 -21.27
CA LYS A 59 15.47 0.27 -21.85
C LYS A 59 15.45 0.84 -23.27
N ARG A 60 16.19 1.93 -23.53
CA ARG A 60 16.31 2.51 -24.88
C ARG A 60 17.01 1.59 -25.88
N ALA A 61 17.88 0.71 -25.40
CA ALA A 61 18.50 -0.33 -26.20
C ALA A 61 17.62 -1.58 -26.38
N GLY A 62 16.36 -1.56 -25.92
CA GLY A 62 15.42 -2.69 -26.03
C GLY A 62 15.62 -3.80 -25.01
N ASN A 63 16.54 -3.62 -24.04
CA ASN A 63 16.80 -4.62 -23.01
C ASN A 63 15.81 -4.48 -21.84
N GLY A 64 15.41 -5.62 -21.28
CA GLY A 64 14.65 -5.66 -20.04
C GLY A 64 15.48 -5.13 -18.87
N VAL A 65 14.80 -4.59 -17.87
CA VAL A 65 15.43 -4.07 -16.64
C VAL A 65 14.62 -4.54 -15.44
N ALA A 66 15.31 -4.85 -14.34
CA ALA A 66 14.67 -5.28 -13.10
C ALA A 66 14.75 -4.26 -11.95
N GLN A 67 13.75 -4.30 -11.06
CA GLN A 67 13.72 -3.60 -9.78
C GLN A 67 13.24 -4.56 -8.68
N LEU A 68 13.91 -4.53 -7.52
CA LEU A 68 13.57 -5.38 -6.38
C LEU A 68 12.88 -4.56 -5.29
N PHE A 69 11.77 -5.08 -4.79
CA PHE A 69 11.07 -4.61 -3.61
C PHE A 69 11.04 -5.72 -2.58
N ILE A 70 11.28 -5.37 -1.30
CA ILE A 70 11.23 -6.30 -0.18
C ILE A 70 10.44 -5.65 0.95
N HIS A 71 9.62 -6.44 1.63
CA HIS A 71 8.89 -5.99 2.81
C HIS A 71 8.68 -7.15 3.79
N PRO A 72 8.83 -6.94 5.10
CA PRO A 72 8.58 -8.00 6.08
C PRO A 72 7.11 -8.41 6.08
N ASN A 73 6.87 -9.70 6.24
CA ASN A 73 5.54 -10.22 6.46
C ASN A 73 5.11 -9.94 7.91
N TYR A 74 3.85 -9.56 8.12
CA TYR A 74 3.36 -9.23 9.48
C TYR A 74 2.82 -10.46 10.22
N THR A 75 2.56 -11.57 9.52
CA THR A 75 1.98 -12.80 10.07
C THR A 75 3.01 -13.91 10.26
N ALA A 76 4.18 -13.77 9.66
CA ALA A 76 5.28 -14.74 9.74
C ALA A 76 6.64 -14.00 9.76
N PRO A 77 7.68 -14.57 10.40
CA PRO A 77 9.01 -13.97 10.48
C PRO A 77 9.79 -14.17 9.16
N VAL A 78 9.22 -13.73 8.04
CA VAL A 78 9.79 -13.84 6.69
C VAL A 78 9.71 -12.50 5.98
N PHE A 79 10.47 -12.35 4.90
CA PHE A 79 10.33 -11.24 3.97
C PHE A 79 9.59 -11.68 2.72
N ASP A 80 8.57 -10.92 2.32
CA ASP A 80 8.00 -11.00 0.98
C ASP A 80 8.86 -10.15 0.03
N TRP A 81 9.16 -10.68 -1.15
CA TRP A 81 9.94 -9.99 -2.17
C TRP A 81 9.22 -10.01 -3.53
N TRP A 82 9.41 -8.94 -4.30
CA TRP A 82 8.89 -8.76 -5.65
C TRP A 82 10.00 -8.23 -6.56
N LEU A 83 10.37 -9.02 -7.56
CA LEU A 83 11.28 -8.64 -8.64
C LEU A 83 10.46 -8.22 -9.85
N MET A 84 10.35 -6.91 -10.06
CA MET A 84 9.60 -6.30 -11.16
C MET A 84 10.48 -6.18 -12.39
N LEU A 85 9.96 -6.45 -13.59
CA LEU A 85 10.67 -6.39 -14.86
C LEU A 85 9.93 -5.57 -15.91
N THR A 86 10.69 -4.85 -16.73
CA THR A 86 10.16 -4.29 -17.99
C THR A 86 10.19 -5.34 -19.11
N PRO A 87 9.40 -5.15 -20.18
CA PRO A 87 9.54 -5.93 -21.40
C PRO A 87 10.98 -5.90 -21.95
N GLY A 88 11.36 -6.97 -22.65
CA GLY A 88 12.66 -7.14 -23.29
C GLY A 88 13.49 -8.30 -22.70
N PRO A 89 14.58 -8.71 -23.38
CA PRO A 89 15.47 -9.77 -22.92
C PRO A 89 16.08 -9.45 -21.56
N HIS A 90 16.06 -10.40 -20.64
CA HIS A 90 16.62 -10.24 -19.30
C HIS A 90 16.84 -11.61 -18.63
N LEU A 91 18.00 -11.83 -18.01
CA LEU A 91 18.41 -13.11 -17.42
C LEU A 91 17.39 -13.69 -16.43
N ALA A 92 16.75 -12.85 -15.62
CA ALA A 92 15.73 -13.31 -14.67
C ALA A 92 14.51 -13.98 -15.33
N ARG A 93 14.24 -13.74 -16.62
CA ARG A 93 13.15 -14.46 -17.34
C ARG A 93 13.50 -15.92 -17.64
N GLU A 94 14.79 -16.25 -17.63
CA GLU A 94 15.30 -17.61 -17.83
C GLU A 94 15.49 -18.33 -16.49
N ALA A 95 15.81 -17.58 -15.43
CA ALA A 95 16.19 -18.12 -14.13
C ALA A 95 15.07 -18.11 -13.07
N GLU A 96 14.03 -17.28 -13.23
CA GLU A 96 12.94 -17.13 -12.26
C GLU A 96 11.58 -17.42 -12.92
N VAL A 97 10.59 -17.81 -12.12
CA VAL A 97 9.20 -17.93 -12.59
C VAL A 97 8.59 -16.53 -12.68
N VAL A 98 8.44 -16.03 -13.91
CA VAL A 98 7.93 -14.69 -14.19
C VAL A 98 6.46 -14.75 -14.60
N TYR A 99 5.66 -13.87 -13.98
CA TYR A 99 4.25 -13.68 -14.23
C TYR A 99 4.00 -12.37 -14.96
N ASP A 100 2.97 -12.36 -15.80
CA ASP A 100 2.43 -11.13 -16.41
C ASP A 100 1.47 -10.46 -15.42
N GLY A 101 1.83 -9.29 -14.90
CA GLY A 101 1.02 -8.52 -13.96
C GLY A 101 -0.19 -7.81 -14.59
N LEU A 102 -0.28 -7.75 -15.93
CA LEU A 102 -1.47 -7.26 -16.65
C LEU A 102 -2.54 -8.34 -16.74
N ASN A 103 -2.16 -9.61 -16.77
CA ASN A 103 -3.09 -10.73 -16.86
C ASN A 103 -3.92 -10.85 -15.57
N PRO A 104 -5.27 -10.78 -15.64
CA PRO A 104 -6.14 -10.87 -14.47
C PRO A 104 -5.94 -12.09 -13.57
N LYS A 105 -5.44 -13.21 -14.13
CA LYS A 105 -5.22 -14.45 -13.38
C LYS A 105 -3.89 -14.47 -12.61
N THR A 106 -2.95 -13.60 -12.97
CA THR A 106 -1.59 -13.56 -12.44
C THR A 106 -1.19 -12.15 -12.02
N ARG A 107 -2.16 -11.33 -11.59
CA ARG A 107 -1.88 -9.99 -11.08
C ARG A 107 -0.97 -10.06 -9.87
N LEU A 108 -0.14 -9.04 -9.73
CA LEU A 108 0.72 -8.91 -8.56
C LEU A 108 -0.15 -8.74 -7.31
N VAL A 109 0.06 -9.64 -6.34
CA VAL A 109 -0.57 -9.61 -5.02
C VAL A 109 0.46 -9.22 -3.97
N LEU A 110 0.09 -8.30 -3.09
CA LEU A 110 0.88 -7.84 -1.97
C LEU A 110 0.27 -8.31 -0.65
N LEU A 111 1.07 -9.03 0.14
CA LEU A 111 0.71 -9.57 1.46
C LEU A 111 -0.58 -10.43 1.46
N GLY A 112 -0.90 -11.07 0.32
CA GLY A 112 -2.14 -11.83 0.11
C GLY A 112 -3.44 -11.02 0.08
N GLN A 113 -3.35 -9.71 0.36
CA GLN A 113 -4.52 -8.88 0.68
C GLN A 113 -4.91 -7.92 -0.44
N TYR A 114 -3.94 -7.46 -1.23
CA TYR A 114 -4.17 -6.43 -2.23
C TYR A 114 -3.59 -6.86 -3.57
N GLU A 115 -4.33 -6.67 -4.64
CA GLU A 115 -3.88 -6.92 -6.01
C GLU A 115 -3.76 -5.60 -6.80
N SER A 116 -2.77 -5.55 -7.70
CA SER A 116 -2.60 -4.42 -8.61
C SER A 116 -3.57 -4.49 -9.78
N VAL A 117 -4.23 -3.39 -10.10
CA VAL A 117 -5.15 -3.29 -11.24
C VAL A 117 -4.99 -1.97 -11.97
N GLN A 118 -5.31 -1.96 -13.26
CA GLN A 118 -5.55 -0.73 -14.01
C GLN A 118 -7.03 -0.38 -13.91
N LEU A 119 -7.35 0.82 -13.43
CA LEU A 119 -8.69 1.37 -13.56
C LEU A 119 -8.75 2.37 -14.70
N PRO A 120 -9.88 2.50 -15.40
CA PRO A 120 -10.11 3.60 -16.33
C PRO A 120 -9.78 4.93 -15.66
N GLY A 121 -9.08 5.81 -16.37
CA GLY A 121 -8.81 7.15 -15.87
C GLY A 121 -10.13 7.88 -15.58
N ARG A 122 -10.13 8.80 -14.62
CA ARG A 122 -11.31 9.67 -14.44
C ARG A 122 -11.46 10.56 -15.68
N PRO A 123 -12.68 10.73 -16.22
CA PRO A 123 -12.92 11.73 -17.24
C PRO A 123 -12.39 13.07 -16.71
N ARG A 124 -11.30 13.56 -17.30
CA ARG A 124 -10.95 14.98 -17.20
C ARG A 124 -11.68 15.67 -18.34
N GLN A 125 -12.05 16.95 -18.17
CA GLN A 125 -12.38 17.75 -19.34
C GLN A 125 -11.24 17.58 -20.35
N PRO A 126 -11.55 17.12 -21.58
CA PRO A 126 -10.53 17.00 -22.61
C PRO A 126 -9.87 18.37 -22.75
N THR A 127 -8.56 18.40 -22.58
CA THR A 127 -7.75 19.56 -22.95
C THR A 127 -6.93 19.14 -24.16
N ASP A 128 -6.51 20.09 -24.99
CA ASP A 128 -5.64 19.81 -26.15
C ASP A 128 -4.35 19.06 -25.77
N LYS A 129 -3.98 19.07 -24.48
CA LYS A 129 -2.83 18.39 -23.90
C LYS A 129 -3.10 16.96 -23.41
N TYR A 130 -4.36 16.58 -23.15
CA TYR A 130 -4.75 15.27 -22.63
C TYR A 130 -6.08 14.81 -23.25
N PRO A 131 -6.05 14.18 -24.44
CA PRO A 131 -7.25 13.87 -25.23
C PRO A 131 -8.10 12.71 -24.67
N SER A 132 -7.59 11.94 -23.69
CA SER A 132 -8.36 10.90 -22.99
C SER A 132 -7.85 10.63 -21.58
N ALA A 133 -8.70 10.02 -20.75
CA ALA A 133 -8.33 9.62 -19.40
C ALA A 133 -7.55 8.29 -19.43
N ALA A 134 -6.23 8.38 -19.58
CA ALA A 134 -5.35 7.21 -19.59
C ALA A 134 -5.61 6.29 -18.35
N PRO A 135 -5.62 4.96 -18.53
CA PRO A 135 -5.71 4.02 -17.43
C PRO A 135 -4.65 4.29 -16.36
N SER A 136 -5.04 4.13 -15.10
CA SER A 136 -4.15 4.39 -13.96
C SER A 136 -4.02 3.16 -13.10
N TRP A 137 -2.76 2.78 -12.83
CA TRP A 137 -2.43 1.72 -11.87
C TRP A 137 -2.91 2.09 -10.48
N THR A 138 -3.56 1.15 -9.82
CA THR A 138 -4.00 1.26 -8.45
C THR A 138 -4.00 -0.10 -7.79
N TRP A 139 -4.35 -0.13 -6.52
CA TRP A 139 -4.55 -1.36 -5.76
C TRP A 139 -6.00 -1.50 -5.38
N ARG A 140 -6.46 -2.75 -5.29
CA ARG A 140 -7.74 -3.14 -4.71
C ARG A 140 -7.53 -4.34 -3.78
N MET A 141 -8.47 -4.60 -2.88
CA MET A 141 -8.49 -5.84 -2.10
C MET A 141 -8.65 -7.05 -3.03
N THR A 142 -7.98 -8.15 -2.70
CA THR A 142 -8.27 -9.45 -3.34
C THR A 142 -9.70 -9.87 -3.04
N THR A 143 -10.28 -10.71 -3.88
CA THR A 143 -11.66 -11.22 -3.70
C THR A 143 -11.86 -11.79 -2.29
N ALA A 144 -10.97 -12.70 -1.86
CA ALA A 144 -11.03 -13.30 -0.53
C ALA A 144 -10.97 -12.25 0.61
N THR A 145 -10.14 -11.21 0.45
CA THR A 145 -10.05 -10.13 1.44
C THR A 145 -11.33 -9.31 1.48
N TYR A 146 -11.88 -8.96 0.32
CA TYR A 146 -13.13 -8.22 0.20
C TYR A 146 -14.30 -8.99 0.82
N GLU A 147 -14.45 -10.27 0.48
CA GLU A 147 -15.50 -11.15 1.02
C GLU A 147 -15.37 -11.30 2.54
N THR A 148 -14.15 -11.47 3.04
CA THR A 148 -13.90 -11.52 4.50
C THR A 148 -14.35 -10.22 5.19
N TRP A 149 -14.09 -9.06 4.58
CA TRP A 149 -14.58 -7.78 5.09
C TRP A 149 -16.11 -7.70 5.06
N GLN A 150 -16.71 -8.06 3.94
CA GLN A 150 -18.15 -8.04 3.75
C GLN A 150 -18.85 -8.92 4.79
N SER A 151 -18.44 -10.20 4.93
CA SER A 151 -19.05 -11.11 5.90
C SER A 151 -18.92 -10.63 7.34
N ARG A 152 -17.77 -10.04 7.72
CA ARG A 152 -17.57 -9.48 9.07
C ARG A 152 -18.50 -8.31 9.35
N LEU A 153 -18.62 -7.39 8.39
CA LEU A 153 -19.47 -6.20 8.52
C LEU A 153 -20.95 -6.58 8.53
N GLU A 154 -21.38 -7.49 7.65
CA GLU A 154 -22.76 -7.99 7.60
C GLU A 154 -23.13 -8.74 8.88
N ALA A 155 -22.24 -9.60 9.41
CA ALA A 155 -22.48 -10.32 10.65
C ALA A 155 -22.61 -9.39 11.86
N ALA A 156 -21.78 -8.34 11.93
CA ALA A 156 -21.85 -7.35 12.99
C ALA A 156 -23.12 -6.48 12.86
N ALA A 157 -23.46 -6.05 11.65
CA ALA A 157 -24.63 -5.20 11.40
C ALA A 157 -25.97 -5.94 11.59
N GLY A 158 -26.02 -7.22 11.21
CA GLY A 158 -27.21 -8.07 11.29
C GLY A 158 -27.49 -8.64 12.68
N ARG A 159 -26.59 -8.48 13.66
CA ARG A 159 -26.82 -8.98 15.03
C ARG A 159 -27.98 -8.23 15.66
N HIS A 160 -28.90 -8.92 16.34
CA HIS A 160 -29.98 -8.32 17.13
C HIS A 160 -29.66 -8.39 18.64
N PRO A 161 -29.17 -7.32 19.26
CA PRO A 161 -29.00 -7.21 20.71
C PRO A 161 -30.30 -7.47 21.46
N LYS A 162 -30.23 -8.23 22.55
CA LYS A 162 -31.38 -8.54 23.42
C LYS A 162 -31.38 -7.70 24.70
N THR A 163 -30.21 -7.18 25.07
CA THR A 163 -29.99 -6.36 26.25
C THR A 163 -29.31 -5.04 25.88
N TYR A 164 -29.35 -4.06 26.79
CA TYR A 164 -28.62 -2.80 26.61
C TYR A 164 -27.10 -3.05 26.50
N ASP A 165 -26.54 -3.94 27.31
CA ASP A 165 -25.11 -4.28 27.24
C ASP A 165 -24.74 -4.93 25.90
N ASP A 166 -25.62 -5.75 25.31
CA ASP A 166 -25.43 -6.29 23.96
C ASP A 166 -25.43 -5.18 22.90
N TRP A 167 -26.27 -4.16 23.08
CA TRP A 167 -26.39 -3.03 22.17
C TRP A 167 -25.10 -2.20 22.17
N SER A 168 -24.62 -1.80 23.36
CA SER A 168 -23.37 -1.05 23.49
C SER A 168 -22.18 -1.82 22.91
N ARG A 169 -22.07 -3.14 23.18
CA ARG A 169 -21.01 -3.99 22.61
C ARG A 169 -21.08 -4.07 21.09
N ASN A 170 -22.28 -4.16 20.52
CA ASN A 170 -22.47 -4.20 19.08
C ASN A 170 -22.09 -2.86 18.42
N ILE A 171 -22.45 -1.73 19.04
CA ILE A 171 -22.01 -0.40 18.59
C ILE A 171 -20.48 -0.28 18.62
N ASP A 172 -19.81 -0.72 19.68
CA ASP A 172 -18.35 -0.67 19.78
C ASP A 172 -17.64 -1.59 18.78
N GLU A 173 -18.21 -2.77 18.50
CA GLU A 173 -17.74 -3.65 17.43
C GLU A 173 -17.86 -2.97 16.06
N MET A 174 -19.02 -2.40 15.74
CA MET A 174 -19.27 -1.68 14.50
C MET A 174 -18.33 -0.47 14.35
N ARG A 175 -18.18 0.33 15.41
CA ARG A 175 -17.26 1.47 15.45
C ARG A 175 -15.83 1.04 15.13
N ARG A 176 -15.34 -0.05 15.75
CA ARG A 176 -14.00 -0.58 15.49
C ARG A 176 -13.82 -1.08 14.06
N LEU A 177 -14.81 -1.80 13.52
CA LEU A 177 -14.78 -2.32 12.14
C LEU A 177 -14.73 -1.17 11.13
N LEU A 178 -15.65 -0.20 11.23
CA LEU A 178 -15.70 0.95 10.33
C LEU A 178 -14.46 1.84 10.46
N TRP A 179 -13.96 2.03 11.68
CA TRP A 179 -12.72 2.78 11.90
C TRP A 179 -11.50 2.09 11.26
N THR A 180 -11.44 0.75 11.31
CA THR A 180 -10.38 -0.01 10.65
C THR A 180 -10.52 0.03 9.12
N LEU A 181 -11.75 -0.08 8.60
CA LEU A 181 -12.06 0.04 7.18
C LEU A 181 -11.58 1.38 6.60
N ARG A 182 -11.82 2.48 7.33
CA ARG A 182 -11.37 3.84 6.93
C ARG A 182 -9.86 4.05 6.96
N ARG A 183 -9.11 3.17 7.63
CA ARG A 183 -7.63 3.20 7.71
C ARG A 183 -6.96 2.27 6.70
N LEU A 184 -7.73 1.65 5.81
CA LEU A 184 -7.17 0.89 4.69
C LEU A 184 -6.28 1.79 3.80
N PRO A 185 -5.35 1.20 3.02
CA PRO A 185 -4.53 1.97 2.09
C PRO A 185 -5.36 2.82 1.13
N GLY A 186 -5.12 4.14 1.06
CA GLY A 186 -5.97 5.08 0.30
C GLY A 186 -5.81 5.06 -1.23
N PHE A 187 -5.42 3.92 -1.80
CA PHE A 187 -5.44 3.70 -3.26
C PHE A 187 -6.88 3.73 -3.77
N ARG A 188 -7.07 4.21 -5.00
CA ARG A 188 -8.42 4.38 -5.56
C ARG A 188 -9.23 3.09 -5.52
N GLY A 189 -8.69 1.97 -5.99
CA GLY A 189 -9.44 0.70 -6.02
C GLY A 189 -9.89 0.24 -4.63
N ILE A 190 -9.03 0.39 -3.62
CA ILE A 190 -9.34 0.08 -2.21
C ILE A 190 -10.41 1.04 -1.68
N ARG A 191 -10.32 2.34 -1.99
CA ARG A 191 -11.34 3.32 -1.56
C ARG A 191 -12.70 3.04 -2.19
N ASP A 192 -12.74 2.79 -3.49
CA ASP A 192 -13.98 2.48 -4.20
C ASP A 192 -14.64 1.22 -3.60
N GLN A 193 -13.86 0.21 -3.19
CA GLN A 193 -14.37 -0.98 -2.46
C GLN A 193 -14.76 -0.68 -1.00
N ALA A 194 -14.00 0.14 -0.28
CA ALA A 194 -14.32 0.51 1.09
C ALA A 194 -15.62 1.32 1.17
N ASP A 195 -15.84 2.23 0.22
CA ASP A 195 -17.10 2.98 0.08
C ASP A 195 -18.28 2.04 -0.22
N MET A 196 -18.07 1.00 -1.03
CA MET A 196 -19.09 -0.02 -1.29
C MET A 196 -19.42 -0.81 -0.01
N LEU A 197 -18.41 -1.26 0.72
CA LEU A 197 -18.59 -1.98 1.99
C LEU A 197 -19.32 -1.11 3.03
N ASP A 198 -18.97 0.17 3.16
CA ASP A 198 -19.64 1.11 4.08
C ASP A 198 -21.14 1.24 3.76
N ARG A 199 -21.50 1.36 2.46
CA ARG A 199 -22.91 1.39 2.01
C ARG A 199 -23.65 0.09 2.31
N LEU A 200 -23.09 -1.05 1.93
CA LEU A 200 -23.70 -2.37 2.19
C LEU A 200 -23.90 -2.60 3.70
N THR A 201 -22.93 -2.18 4.51
CA THR A 201 -23.00 -2.25 5.98
C THR A 201 -24.14 -1.41 6.52
N LYS A 202 -24.30 -0.17 6.02
CA LYS A 202 -25.39 0.72 6.42
C LYS A 202 -26.75 0.15 6.03
N GLU A 203 -26.88 -0.43 4.84
CA GLU A 203 -28.11 -1.09 4.38
C GLU A 203 -28.45 -2.31 5.24
N ALA A 204 -27.46 -3.15 5.55
CA ALA A 204 -27.63 -4.32 6.42
C ALA A 204 -28.06 -3.90 7.84
N TRP A 205 -27.44 -2.84 8.39
CA TRP A 205 -27.81 -2.26 9.68
C TRP A 205 -29.27 -1.80 9.68
N ARG A 206 -29.66 -0.99 8.70
CA ARG A 206 -31.04 -0.51 8.55
C ARG A 206 -32.03 -1.67 8.50
N LYS A 207 -31.74 -2.69 7.69
CA LYS A 207 -32.59 -3.88 7.56
C LYS A 207 -32.76 -4.62 8.88
N ALA A 208 -31.71 -4.70 9.71
CA ALA A 208 -31.77 -5.36 11.00
C ALA A 208 -32.42 -4.51 12.11
N LYS A 209 -32.32 -3.17 12.04
CA LYS A 209 -32.70 -2.28 13.15
C LYS A 209 -34.03 -1.54 12.97
N GLY A 210 -34.58 -1.45 11.77
CA GLY A 210 -35.83 -0.74 11.52
C GLY A 210 -35.78 0.72 12.01
N GLU A 211 -36.82 1.21 12.69
CA GLU A 211 -36.93 2.60 13.17
C GLU A 211 -35.82 3.05 14.14
N SER A 212 -35.11 2.12 14.79
CA SER A 212 -33.93 2.42 15.62
C SER A 212 -32.64 2.71 14.81
N GLU A 213 -32.75 2.79 13.48
CA GLU A 213 -31.68 3.04 12.52
C GLU A 213 -30.87 4.29 12.85
N ASP A 214 -31.55 5.42 12.98
CA ASP A 214 -30.93 6.74 12.95
C ASP A 214 -30.13 7.03 14.21
N ASP A 215 -30.65 6.62 15.38
CA ASP A 215 -30.01 6.89 16.65
C ASP A 215 -28.81 5.97 16.87
N GLY A 216 -28.95 4.67 16.56
CA GLY A 216 -27.83 3.72 16.66
C GLY A 216 -26.70 4.03 15.67
N TRP A 217 -27.02 4.39 14.42
CA TRP A 217 -25.99 4.75 13.44
C TRP A 217 -25.27 6.06 13.79
N LYS A 218 -25.99 7.05 14.35
CA LYS A 218 -25.39 8.28 14.89
C LYS A 218 -24.50 7.97 16.11
N GLU A 219 -24.92 7.07 16.99
CA GLU A 219 -24.16 6.64 18.17
C GLU A 219 -22.85 5.92 17.82
N ILE A 220 -22.82 5.13 16.74
CA ILE A 220 -21.55 4.57 16.23
C ILE A 220 -20.53 5.69 16.00
N GLY A 221 -20.99 6.88 15.58
CA GLY A 221 -20.25 8.12 15.72
C GLY A 221 -18.91 8.11 14.99
N VAL A 222 -18.83 7.46 13.81
CA VAL A 222 -17.57 7.43 13.05
C VAL A 222 -17.35 8.84 12.48
N PRO A 223 -16.34 9.60 12.94
CA PRO A 223 -16.21 11.01 12.59
C PRO A 223 -16.22 11.21 11.08
N VAL A 224 -17.05 12.15 10.60
CA VAL A 224 -17.14 12.57 9.19
C VAL A 224 -15.84 13.27 8.73
N ALA A 225 -15.02 13.71 9.69
CA ALA A 225 -13.88 14.58 9.46
C ALA A 225 -12.54 13.86 9.58
N LYS A 226 -12.04 13.30 8.46
CA LYS A 226 -10.64 13.37 7.99
C LYS A 226 -10.45 12.52 6.74
N PRO A 227 -9.55 12.90 5.81
CA PRO A 227 -9.47 12.28 4.49
C PRO A 227 -9.18 10.79 4.60
N TRP A 228 -9.79 10.02 3.70
CA TRP A 228 -9.64 8.57 3.44
C TRP A 228 -8.22 8.07 3.18
N TYR A 229 -7.19 8.86 3.50
CA TYR A 229 -5.83 8.56 3.15
C TYR A 229 -4.82 9.38 3.95
N VAL A 230 -3.87 8.70 4.59
CA VAL A 230 -2.59 9.32 4.94
C VAL A 230 -1.78 9.43 3.66
N ARG A 231 -1.80 10.62 3.02
CA ARG A 231 -0.81 10.97 2.00
C ARG A 231 0.51 11.19 2.70
N PHE A 232 1.40 10.20 2.65
CA PHE A 232 2.78 10.43 3.04
C PHE A 232 3.44 11.30 1.97
N LYS A 233 3.90 12.51 2.32
CA LYS A 233 4.72 13.35 1.44
C LYS A 233 5.99 12.61 1.03
N THR A 234 6.53 11.81 1.96
CA THR A 234 7.62 10.85 1.77
C THR A 234 7.36 9.63 2.65
N TYR A 235 7.60 8.43 2.11
CA TYR A 235 7.48 7.21 2.90
C TYR A 235 8.79 6.94 3.64
N PRO A 236 8.77 6.75 4.97
CA PRO A 236 9.98 6.41 5.71
C PRO A 236 10.53 5.07 5.24
N MET A 237 11.86 5.02 5.12
CA MET A 237 12.59 3.82 4.78
C MET A 237 13.66 3.56 5.84
N VAL A 238 13.98 2.30 6.03
CA VAL A 238 15.00 1.81 6.96
C VAL A 238 15.88 0.79 6.25
N ASP A 239 17.12 0.64 6.69
CA ASP A 239 17.98 -0.39 6.11
C ASP A 239 17.43 -1.79 6.40
N LEU A 240 17.46 -2.66 5.39
CA LEU A 240 17.02 -4.05 5.46
C LEU A 240 17.73 -4.81 6.58
N GLU A 241 19.02 -4.57 6.81
CA GLU A 241 19.81 -5.27 7.82
C GLU A 241 19.29 -5.01 9.23
N PHE A 242 18.87 -3.77 9.51
CA PHE A 242 18.23 -3.43 10.77
C PHE A 242 16.95 -4.25 11.00
N VAL A 243 16.10 -4.35 9.97
CA VAL A 243 14.84 -5.11 10.06
C VAL A 243 15.10 -6.61 10.15
N ARG A 244 16.09 -7.11 9.40
CA ARG A 244 16.57 -8.50 9.46
C ARG A 244 16.98 -8.86 10.88
N GLN A 245 17.86 -8.09 11.51
CA GLN A 245 18.33 -8.39 12.86
C GLN A 245 17.17 -8.42 13.87
N ARG A 246 16.18 -7.54 13.72
CA ARG A 246 14.99 -7.56 14.57
C ARG A 246 14.16 -8.82 14.42
N LEU A 247 13.95 -9.30 13.19
CA LEU A 247 13.24 -10.55 12.96
C LEU A 247 14.00 -11.75 13.54
N LEU A 248 15.33 -11.78 13.41
CA LEU A 248 16.19 -12.80 14.01
C LEU A 248 16.11 -12.78 15.55
N ASP A 249 16.00 -11.60 16.15
CA ASP A 249 15.79 -11.43 17.59
C ASP A 249 14.35 -11.76 18.06
N GLY A 250 13.45 -12.21 17.17
CA GLY A 250 12.04 -12.44 17.48
C GLY A 250 11.24 -11.16 17.78
N LYS A 251 11.77 -9.98 17.40
CA LYS A 251 11.13 -8.69 17.61
C LYS A 251 10.25 -8.31 16.41
N PRO A 252 9.23 -7.45 16.61
CA PRO A 252 8.48 -6.89 15.49
C PRO A 252 9.41 -6.18 14.49
N PRO A 253 9.14 -6.27 13.17
CA PRO A 253 10.03 -5.76 12.13
C PRO A 253 10.29 -4.25 12.25
N PHE A 254 9.28 -3.50 12.74
CA PHE A 254 9.36 -2.06 12.94
C PHE A 254 8.96 -1.68 14.35
N THR A 255 9.68 -0.72 14.94
CA THR A 255 9.33 -0.09 16.23
C THR A 255 8.12 0.84 16.05
N ASP A 256 7.39 1.12 17.12
CA ASP A 256 6.25 2.04 17.04
C ASP A 256 6.73 3.46 16.72
N GLU A 257 7.90 3.87 17.20
CA GLU A 257 8.53 5.13 16.78
C GLU A 257 8.78 5.17 15.27
N LEU A 258 9.30 4.10 14.65
CA LEU A 258 9.46 4.06 13.19
C LEU A 258 8.11 4.12 12.48
N LYS A 259 7.05 3.55 13.07
CA LYS A 259 5.68 3.66 12.55
C LYS A 259 5.03 5.02 12.82
N LEU A 260 5.54 5.83 13.75
CA LEU A 260 4.94 7.08 14.25
C LEU A 260 5.83 8.34 14.07
N THR A 261 7.05 8.21 13.56
CA THR A 261 8.11 9.25 13.46
C THR A 261 7.70 10.49 12.66
N TRP A 262 6.52 10.47 12.06
CA TRP A 262 5.88 11.54 11.30
C TRP A 262 4.98 12.47 12.14
N ALA A 263 4.89 12.31 13.48
CA ALA A 263 4.27 13.33 14.34
C ALA A 263 5.18 14.55 14.60
N LYS A 264 6.51 14.44 14.45
CA LYS A 264 7.46 15.52 14.81
C LYS A 264 8.19 16.19 13.64
N ARG A 265 8.53 15.48 12.56
CA ARG A 265 9.28 16.09 11.43
C ARG A 265 8.46 17.04 10.53
N GLY A 266 7.14 17.08 10.68
CA GLY A 266 6.28 18.10 10.07
C GLY A 266 6.24 19.41 10.85
N ALA A 267 6.66 19.42 12.12
CA ALA A 267 6.72 20.62 12.96
C ALA A 267 8.13 21.24 12.98
N ASP A 268 9.18 20.42 13.00
CA ASP A 268 10.56 20.91 13.17
C ASP A 268 11.29 21.22 11.85
N GLY A 269 10.75 20.77 10.70
CA GLY A 269 11.36 20.98 9.37
C GLY A 269 11.13 22.37 8.77
N GLN A 270 10.39 23.25 9.46
CA GLN A 270 10.03 24.57 8.96
C GLN A 270 10.83 25.72 9.62
N LEU A 271 11.72 25.43 10.58
CA LEU A 271 12.52 26.45 11.29
C LEU A 271 14.02 26.43 10.96
N ALA A 272 14.50 25.44 10.21
CA ALA A 272 15.92 25.33 9.85
C ALA A 272 16.24 25.71 8.40
N ALA A 273 15.23 25.83 7.52
CA ALA A 273 15.42 26.24 6.12
C ALA A 273 15.24 27.76 5.90
N ASP A 274 14.57 28.48 6.81
CA ASP A 274 14.32 29.93 6.72
C ASP A 274 15.35 30.79 7.48
N ARG A 275 16.53 30.26 7.82
CA ARG A 275 17.60 31.02 8.52
C ARG A 275 18.96 30.99 7.84
N GLN A 276 19.08 30.43 6.63
CA GLN A 276 20.35 30.39 5.90
C GLN A 276 20.37 31.18 4.59
N ASP A 277 19.26 31.80 4.19
CA ASP A 277 19.17 32.58 2.93
C ASP A 277 19.09 34.10 3.14
N ASP A 278 19.36 34.63 4.35
CA ASP A 278 19.23 36.07 4.66
C ASP A 278 20.54 36.76 5.09
N GLN A 279 21.70 36.20 4.71
CA GLN A 279 23.01 36.88 4.86
C GLN A 279 23.91 36.66 3.65
N THR A 280 23.49 37.15 2.48
CA THR A 280 24.42 37.60 1.43
C THR A 280 23.76 38.73 0.63
N ASP A 281 24.52 39.80 0.47
CA ASP A 281 24.35 40.96 -0.41
C ASP A 281 23.48 42.15 0.06
N GLY A 282 24.20 43.21 0.45
CA GLY A 282 23.67 44.57 0.49
C GLY A 282 24.65 45.58 1.09
N GLY A 283 25.63 46.04 0.31
CA GLY A 283 26.32 47.30 0.60
C GLY A 283 27.71 47.42 0.02
N ASP A 284 27.81 48.22 -1.04
CA ASP A 284 29.03 48.84 -1.60
C ASP A 284 29.97 49.45 -0.54
#